data_AF-A0A9W7X010-F1
#
_entry.id   AF-A0A9W7X010-F1
#
_cell.length_a   1.000
_cell.length_b   1.000
_cell.length_c   1.000
_cell.angle_alpha   90.00
_cell.angle_beta   90.00
_cell.angle_gamma   90.00
#
_symmetry.space_group_name_H-M   'P 1'
#
loop_
_entity.id
_entity.type
_entity.pdbx_description
1 polymer ?
#
loop_
_entity_poly.entity_id
_entity_poly.type
_entity_poly.pdbx_seq_one_letter_code
_entity_poly.pdbx_strand_id
1 'polypeptide(L)'
;MYAWTQLKGKHQMTTMTMDLNYKTHFTIKEMTKHRSLKSITTLLHESSNHNELALICLFFVVFQAVMDIIEPILTIAEKLYALCEEVKANKKRCRRLARRVSALANLVKVVKSRGFGTNPNQVQKGLQELKETLESAEIVVRKYTLLGYLKLIAKAHDLGEEFIYLNERLNDAAQLLSLALQVEHRESLDKVFQENIRRREDEEDRQSDCQEFMKLLQSLVQEARETNTTIDVVKNTVEQTHSDVQNIKELLESMRKPCVNMQDIREIKSEELTYDIPVKPIITSSQFELYKGTYNKFTVAIKRYTCLLNTSPSELRCIFKKEVETMRRFESPNILRMFGICVQDENAPNPSYMIVMEYCEKGNLRQVLDSHCRLPWDRKTQMCLDAAQGLYRLHQSEEKFKVHGSIQSSSFLVAAGYRVKLGGFELAKTETSLQRNKPKKSSSLYYSCPQHLKNINYPYNKSCEIYGFGIVLWEIATRDIPFKGCSTEEIFQKVYGEKVMEPLPPDCPKGLSELINACRSFEPFQRPTAGVLVDKLRKIAEEE
;
A
#
# COMPACT_ATOMS: atom_id res chain seq x y z
N MET A 1 -22.50 -23.77 -26.37
CA MET A 1 -23.33 -22.92 -27.25
C MET A 1 -24.67 -23.58 -27.62
N TYR A 2 -24.72 -24.88 -27.92
CA TYR A 2 -25.97 -25.61 -28.24
C TYR A 2 -26.98 -25.80 -27.08
N ALA A 3 -26.52 -25.71 -25.82
CA ALA A 3 -27.40 -25.82 -24.64
C ALA A 3 -28.07 -24.49 -24.23
N TRP A 4 -27.63 -23.35 -24.80
CA TRP A 4 -28.12 -22.03 -24.40
C TRP A 4 -29.41 -21.62 -25.13
N THR A 5 -29.69 -22.22 -26.29
CA THR A 5 -30.84 -21.89 -27.15
C THR A 5 -32.16 -22.51 -26.70
N GLN A 6 -32.13 -23.54 -25.84
CA GLN A 6 -33.34 -24.22 -25.35
C GLN A 6 -33.97 -23.55 -24.11
N LEU A 7 -33.25 -22.66 -23.42
CA LEU A 7 -33.73 -22.01 -22.18
C LEU A 7 -34.47 -20.68 -22.39
N LYS A 8 -34.50 -20.13 -23.61
CA LYS A 8 -35.23 -18.87 -23.91
C LYS A 8 -36.74 -19.07 -24.18
N GLY A 9 -37.24 -20.31 -24.16
CA GLY A 9 -38.59 -20.61 -24.65
C GLY A 9 -39.74 -20.51 -23.64
N LYS A 10 -39.51 -20.61 -22.33
CA LYS A 10 -40.62 -20.64 -21.35
C LYS A 10 -40.22 -20.06 -19.98
N HIS A 11 -41.03 -19.13 -19.52
CA HIS A 11 -41.20 -18.59 -18.15
C HIS A 11 -40.72 -17.17 -17.87
N GLN A 12 -41.71 -16.33 -17.54
CA GLN A 12 -41.63 -15.01 -16.92
C GLN A 12 -40.81 -15.08 -15.62
N MET A 13 -39.95 -14.09 -15.40
CA MET A 13 -39.31 -13.83 -14.11
C MET A 13 -40.37 -13.47 -13.07
N THR A 14 -40.70 -14.41 -12.19
CA THR A 14 -41.28 -14.11 -10.88
C THR A 14 -40.22 -14.37 -9.81
N THR A 15 -40.01 -13.35 -8.99
CA THR A 15 -39.18 -13.32 -7.79
C THR A 15 -39.56 -14.47 -6.85
N MET A 16 -38.68 -15.45 -6.65
CA MET A 16 -38.78 -16.41 -5.55
C MET A 16 -37.60 -16.20 -4.59
N THR A 17 -37.91 -15.65 -3.41
CA THR A 17 -37.14 -15.82 -2.19
C THR A 17 -37.12 -17.30 -1.82
N MET A 18 -35.95 -17.95 -1.81
CA MET A 18 -35.80 -19.34 -1.37
C MET A 18 -35.12 -19.42 0.00
N ASP A 19 -35.86 -20.00 0.94
CA ASP A 19 -35.41 -20.43 2.26
C ASP A 19 -34.48 -21.65 2.09
N LEU A 20 -33.20 -21.50 2.43
CA LEU A 20 -32.15 -22.50 2.19
C LEU A 20 -32.09 -23.52 3.33
N ASN A 21 -32.88 -24.58 3.22
CA ASN A 21 -32.83 -25.74 4.13
C ASN A 21 -31.67 -26.72 3.80
N TYR A 22 -31.16 -27.39 4.85
CA TYR A 22 -30.10 -28.42 4.99
C TYR A 22 -29.61 -29.22 3.76
N LYS A 23 -30.45 -29.44 2.72
CA LYS A 23 -30.07 -30.15 1.49
C LYS A 23 -29.05 -29.37 0.65
N THR A 24 -29.14 -28.05 0.53
CA THR A 24 -28.18 -27.24 -0.26
C THR A 24 -26.78 -27.26 0.32
N HIS A 25 -26.65 -27.37 1.64
CA HIS A 25 -25.36 -27.53 2.30
C HIS A 25 -24.71 -28.88 1.99
N PHE A 26 -25.51 -29.93 1.78
CA PHE A 26 -25.04 -31.26 1.41
C PHE A 26 -24.57 -31.31 -0.05
N THR A 27 -25.32 -30.69 -0.97
CA THR A 27 -24.97 -30.67 -2.41
C THR A 27 -23.72 -29.83 -2.67
N ILE A 28 -23.52 -28.70 -1.98
CA ILE A 28 -22.27 -27.90 -2.11
C ILE A 28 -21.06 -28.70 -1.61
N LYS A 29 -21.21 -29.46 -0.51
CA LYS A 29 -20.14 -30.29 0.06
C LYS A 29 -19.75 -31.46 -0.86
N GLU A 30 -20.73 -32.05 -1.54
CA GLU A 30 -20.52 -33.06 -2.60
C GLU A 30 -19.89 -32.44 -3.86
N MET A 31 -20.32 -31.25 -4.31
CA MET A 31 -19.69 -30.58 -5.46
C MET A 31 -18.24 -30.20 -5.19
N THR A 32 -17.91 -29.76 -3.97
CA THR A 32 -16.50 -29.52 -3.57
C THR A 32 -15.64 -30.78 -3.51
N LYS A 33 -16.22 -31.98 -3.47
CA LYS A 33 -15.48 -33.25 -3.57
C LYS A 33 -15.11 -33.61 -5.01
N HIS A 34 -15.81 -33.12 -6.02
CA HIS A 34 -15.57 -33.52 -7.41
C HIS A 34 -14.40 -32.74 -8.01
N ARG A 35 -13.30 -33.46 -8.26
CA ARG A 35 -11.96 -32.92 -8.52
C ARG A 35 -11.65 -32.60 -9.99
N SER A 36 -12.62 -32.67 -10.91
CA SER A 36 -12.37 -32.45 -12.35
C SER A 36 -13.58 -31.91 -13.12
N LEU A 37 -13.31 -31.15 -14.19
CA LEU A 37 -14.30 -30.69 -15.18
C LEU A 37 -15.15 -31.84 -15.73
N LYS A 38 -14.53 -33.01 -15.97
CA LYS A 38 -15.23 -34.22 -16.45
C LYS A 38 -16.32 -34.67 -15.47
N SER A 39 -16.04 -34.65 -14.18
CA SER A 39 -17.00 -35.04 -13.14
C SER A 39 -18.17 -34.07 -13.01
N ILE A 40 -17.95 -32.77 -13.23
CA ILE A 40 -18.99 -31.74 -13.17
C ILE A 40 -19.92 -31.84 -14.39
N THR A 41 -19.38 -32.12 -15.58
CA THR A 41 -20.20 -32.41 -16.78
C THR A 41 -21.04 -33.67 -16.65
N THR A 42 -20.58 -34.69 -15.92
CA THR A 42 -21.38 -35.89 -15.62
C THR A 42 -22.53 -35.57 -14.67
N LEU A 43 -22.30 -34.78 -13.62
CA LEU A 43 -23.35 -34.33 -12.69
C LEU A 43 -24.42 -33.46 -13.37
N LEU A 44 -24.03 -32.62 -14.34
CA LEU A 44 -24.97 -31.86 -15.18
C LEU A 44 -25.88 -32.77 -16.02
N HIS A 45 -25.39 -33.96 -16.38
CA HIS A 45 -26.12 -34.91 -17.22
C HIS A 45 -27.03 -35.85 -16.40
N GLU A 46 -26.75 -36.02 -15.11
CA GLU A 46 -27.47 -36.91 -14.19
C GLU A 46 -28.52 -36.19 -13.31
N SER A 47 -28.42 -34.87 -13.10
CA SER A 47 -29.38 -34.13 -12.27
C SER A 47 -30.64 -33.72 -13.04
N SER A 48 -31.81 -34.12 -12.53
CA SER A 48 -33.14 -33.77 -13.07
C SER A 48 -33.82 -32.59 -12.34
N ASN A 49 -33.14 -32.00 -11.35
CA ASN A 49 -33.69 -30.94 -10.51
C ASN A 49 -33.19 -29.55 -10.94
N HIS A 50 -34.11 -28.65 -11.30
CA HIS A 50 -33.80 -27.30 -11.79
C HIS A 50 -32.97 -26.46 -10.81
N ASN A 51 -33.16 -26.61 -9.50
CA ASN A 51 -32.36 -25.87 -8.51
C ASN A 51 -30.93 -26.40 -8.40
N GLU A 52 -30.73 -27.71 -8.53
CA GLU A 52 -29.39 -28.31 -8.54
C GLU A 52 -28.65 -27.93 -9.81
N LEU A 53 -29.30 -27.98 -10.97
CA LEU A 53 -28.72 -27.54 -12.25
C LEU A 53 -28.27 -26.07 -12.21
N ALA A 54 -29.04 -25.19 -11.56
CA ALA A 54 -28.66 -23.78 -11.39
C ALA A 54 -27.41 -23.61 -10.52
N LEU A 55 -27.31 -24.35 -9.40
CA LEU A 55 -26.12 -24.38 -8.53
C LEU A 55 -24.89 -24.96 -9.24
N ILE A 56 -25.05 -26.05 -10.01
CA ILE A 56 -23.96 -26.64 -10.80
C ILE A 56 -23.48 -25.66 -11.88
N CYS A 57 -24.41 -24.98 -12.57
CA CYS A 57 -24.06 -23.95 -13.55
C CYS A 57 -23.29 -22.78 -12.91
N LEU A 58 -23.74 -22.29 -11.75
CA LEU A 58 -23.05 -21.20 -11.04
C LEU A 58 -21.64 -21.62 -10.61
N PHE A 59 -21.49 -22.84 -10.08
CA PHE A 59 -20.21 -23.42 -9.72
C PHE A 59 -19.29 -23.58 -10.94
N PHE A 60 -19.84 -24.04 -12.07
CA PHE A 60 -19.10 -24.17 -13.33
C PHE A 60 -18.64 -22.82 -13.88
N VAL A 61 -19.48 -21.79 -13.84
CA VAL A 61 -19.13 -20.43 -14.28
C VAL A 61 -18.01 -19.84 -13.41
N VAL A 62 -18.10 -19.99 -12.08
CA VAL A 62 -17.03 -19.55 -11.16
C VAL A 62 -15.76 -20.37 -11.40
N PHE A 63 -15.87 -21.69 -11.56
CA PHE A 63 -14.73 -22.56 -11.83
C PHE A 63 -14.01 -22.18 -13.14
N GLN A 64 -14.77 -21.91 -14.21
CA GLN A 64 -14.23 -21.50 -15.51
C GLN A 64 -13.58 -20.11 -15.43
N ALA A 65 -14.25 -19.13 -14.82
CA ALA A 65 -13.72 -17.78 -14.65
C ALA A 65 -12.39 -17.76 -13.87
N VAL A 66 -12.19 -18.71 -12.94
CA VAL A 66 -10.92 -18.81 -12.21
C VAL A 66 -9.86 -19.59 -13.00
N MET A 67 -10.24 -20.62 -13.77
CA MET A 67 -9.31 -21.28 -14.70
C MET A 67 -8.76 -20.30 -15.75
N ASP A 68 -9.57 -19.34 -16.20
CA ASP A 68 -9.16 -18.27 -17.11
C ASP A 68 -8.13 -17.31 -16.49
N ILE A 69 -8.01 -17.24 -15.15
CA ILE A 69 -7.01 -16.42 -14.42
C ILE A 69 -5.70 -17.19 -14.18
N ILE A 70 -5.77 -18.51 -14.00
CA ILE A 70 -4.62 -19.37 -13.66
C ILE A 70 -3.60 -19.43 -14.79
N GLU A 71 -4.04 -19.63 -16.03
CA GLU A 71 -3.12 -19.79 -17.17
C GLU A 71 -2.31 -18.51 -17.46
N PRO A 72 -2.90 -17.30 -17.43
CA PRO A 72 -2.14 -16.05 -17.50
C PRO A 72 -1.07 -15.92 -16.40
N ILE A 73 -1.37 -16.30 -15.16
CA ILE A 73 -0.42 -16.24 -14.04
C ILE A 73 0.81 -17.10 -14.30
N LEU A 74 0.60 -18.36 -14.73
CA LEU A 74 1.69 -19.27 -15.05
C LEU A 74 2.52 -18.77 -16.25
N THR A 75 1.85 -18.23 -17.27
CA THR A 75 2.50 -17.65 -18.45
C THR A 75 3.38 -16.45 -18.07
N ILE A 76 2.89 -15.54 -17.22
CA ILE A 76 3.67 -14.38 -16.76
C ILE A 76 4.85 -14.83 -15.90
N ALA A 77 4.66 -15.83 -15.03
CA ALA A 77 5.73 -16.37 -14.20
C ALA A 77 6.87 -16.98 -15.04
N GLU A 78 6.55 -17.71 -16.12
CA GLU A 78 7.55 -18.26 -17.03
C GLU A 78 8.31 -17.17 -17.79
N LYS A 79 7.60 -16.14 -18.29
CA LYS A 79 8.22 -14.96 -18.92
C LYS A 79 9.15 -14.23 -17.97
N LEU A 80 8.71 -14.03 -16.72
CA LEU A 80 9.52 -13.40 -15.68
C LEU A 80 10.80 -14.18 -15.39
N TYR A 81 10.71 -15.51 -15.34
CA TYR A 81 11.88 -16.36 -15.13
C TYR A 81 12.91 -16.17 -16.25
N ALA A 82 12.46 -16.17 -17.51
CA ALA A 82 13.33 -15.90 -18.66
C ALA A 82 13.92 -14.48 -18.62
N LEU A 83 13.10 -13.47 -18.37
CA LEU A 83 13.55 -12.07 -18.27
C LEU A 83 14.59 -11.87 -17.16
N CYS A 84 14.45 -12.56 -16.03
CA CYS A 84 15.40 -12.48 -14.91
C CYS A 84 16.78 -13.06 -15.23
N GLU A 85 16.90 -13.96 -16.20
CA GLU A 85 18.20 -14.48 -16.66
C GLU A 85 18.88 -13.54 -17.68
N GLU A 86 18.10 -12.72 -18.39
CA GLU A 86 18.60 -11.78 -19.41
C GLU A 86 19.03 -10.42 -18.84
N VAL A 87 18.76 -10.13 -17.56
CA VAL A 87 19.09 -8.83 -16.96
C VAL A 87 20.61 -8.58 -16.88
N LYS A 88 21.02 -7.37 -17.25
CA LYS A 88 22.42 -6.94 -17.17
C LYS A 88 22.79 -6.31 -15.83
N ALA A 89 21.80 -5.83 -15.08
CA ALA A 89 21.95 -5.20 -13.76
C ALA A 89 20.97 -5.82 -12.74
N ASN A 90 21.25 -5.68 -11.43
CA ASN A 90 20.46 -6.24 -10.33
C ASN A 90 20.24 -7.76 -10.42
N LYS A 91 21.28 -8.49 -10.82
CA LYS A 91 21.20 -9.94 -11.11
C LYS A 91 20.78 -10.75 -9.89
N LYS A 92 21.27 -10.37 -8.70
CA LYS A 92 20.95 -11.10 -7.46
C LYS A 92 19.49 -10.89 -7.08
N ARG A 93 19.01 -9.65 -7.11
CA ARG A 93 17.60 -9.32 -6.86
C ARG A 93 16.65 -9.98 -7.86
N CYS A 94 17.00 -10.03 -9.14
CA CYS A 94 16.19 -10.71 -10.16
C CYS A 94 16.14 -12.23 -9.95
N ARG A 95 17.26 -12.88 -9.61
CA ARG A 95 17.27 -14.31 -9.26
C ARG A 95 16.44 -14.62 -8.02
N ARG A 96 16.48 -13.75 -7.00
CA ARG A 96 15.66 -13.87 -5.79
C ARG A 96 14.18 -13.76 -6.10
N LEU A 97 13.82 -12.76 -6.90
CA LEU A 97 12.46 -12.57 -7.40
C LEU A 97 11.98 -13.81 -8.16
N ALA A 98 12.78 -14.33 -9.10
CA ALA A 98 12.46 -15.54 -9.87
C ALA A 98 12.19 -16.77 -8.97
N ARG A 99 12.97 -16.95 -7.89
CA ARG A 99 12.72 -18.01 -6.89
C ARG A 99 11.38 -17.85 -6.18
N ARG A 100 11.03 -16.63 -5.75
CA ARG A 100 9.75 -16.33 -5.08
C ARG A 100 8.56 -16.52 -6.01
N VAL A 101 8.68 -16.06 -7.25
CA VAL A 101 7.67 -16.24 -8.31
C VAL A 101 7.47 -17.73 -8.62
N SER A 102 8.55 -18.51 -8.69
CA SER A 102 8.46 -19.97 -8.91
C SER A 102 7.72 -20.70 -7.77
N ALA A 103 7.99 -20.32 -6.52
CA ALA A 103 7.27 -20.89 -5.36
C ALA A 103 5.76 -20.60 -5.43
N LEU A 104 5.38 -19.37 -5.78
CA LEU A 104 3.98 -18.98 -5.97
C LEU A 104 3.34 -19.68 -7.18
N ALA A 105 4.06 -19.80 -8.29
CA ALA A 105 3.58 -20.51 -9.48
C ALA A 105 3.31 -22.00 -9.18
N ASN A 106 4.14 -22.64 -8.37
CA ASN A 106 3.91 -24.01 -7.91
C ASN A 106 2.63 -24.12 -7.07
N LEU A 107 2.37 -23.15 -6.18
CA LEU A 107 1.10 -23.09 -5.45
C LEU A 107 -0.10 -22.92 -6.39
N VAL A 108 0.01 -22.07 -7.42
CA VAL A 108 -1.05 -21.89 -8.41
C VAL A 108 -1.32 -23.17 -9.21
N LYS A 109 -0.29 -23.97 -9.53
CA LYS A 109 -0.43 -25.30 -10.13
C LYS A 109 -1.15 -26.29 -9.19
N VAL A 110 -0.93 -26.18 -7.89
CA VAL A 110 -1.66 -26.99 -6.88
C VAL A 110 -3.13 -26.58 -6.83
N VAL A 111 -3.45 -25.28 -6.89
CA VAL A 111 -4.84 -24.79 -6.99
C VAL A 111 -5.52 -25.34 -8.26
N LYS A 112 -4.82 -25.35 -9.39
CA LYS A 112 -5.31 -25.90 -10.68
C LYS A 112 -5.68 -27.39 -10.58
N SER A 113 -4.98 -28.17 -9.73
CA SER A 113 -5.19 -29.62 -9.61
C SER A 113 -6.13 -30.05 -8.48
N ARG A 114 -6.17 -29.33 -7.35
CA ARG A 114 -6.96 -29.70 -6.16
C ARG A 114 -8.30 -28.96 -6.01
N GLY A 115 -8.53 -27.87 -6.75
CA GLY A 115 -9.74 -27.03 -6.63
C GLY A 115 -9.69 -26.02 -5.47
N PHE A 116 -10.75 -25.22 -5.31
CA PHE A 116 -10.73 -23.94 -4.55
C PHE A 116 -10.99 -24.03 -3.03
N GLY A 117 -11.00 -25.24 -2.45
CA GLY A 117 -11.25 -25.43 -1.01
C GLY A 117 -12.62 -24.89 -0.56
N THR A 118 -12.70 -24.39 0.67
CA THR A 118 -13.94 -23.93 1.33
C THR A 118 -14.35 -22.48 1.00
N ASN A 119 -13.46 -21.64 0.43
CA ASN A 119 -13.72 -20.21 0.17
C ASN A 119 -13.29 -19.76 -1.24
N PRO A 120 -14.06 -20.09 -2.30
CA PRO A 120 -13.68 -19.84 -3.69
C PRO A 120 -13.47 -18.35 -4.04
N ASN A 121 -14.30 -17.44 -3.48
CA ASN A 121 -14.20 -16.01 -3.76
C ASN A 121 -12.89 -15.38 -3.25
N GLN A 122 -12.39 -15.85 -2.10
CA GLN A 122 -11.14 -15.36 -1.52
C GLN A 122 -9.92 -15.86 -2.30
N VAL A 123 -9.97 -17.11 -2.77
CA VAL A 123 -8.94 -17.68 -3.66
C VAL A 123 -8.91 -16.93 -4.99
N GLN A 124 -10.07 -16.70 -5.60
CA GLN A 124 -10.17 -15.94 -6.85
C GLN A 124 -9.56 -14.54 -6.71
N LYS A 125 -9.86 -13.84 -5.62
CA LYS A 125 -9.25 -12.54 -5.34
C LYS A 125 -7.74 -12.64 -5.17
N GLY A 126 -7.25 -13.58 -4.35
CA GLY A 126 -5.81 -13.77 -4.15
C GLY A 126 -5.06 -14.06 -5.45
N LEU A 127 -5.65 -14.85 -6.34
CA LEU A 127 -5.12 -15.11 -7.68
C LEU A 127 -5.11 -13.85 -8.55
N GLN A 128 -6.18 -13.05 -8.50
CA GLN A 128 -6.23 -11.79 -9.23
C GLN A 128 -5.17 -10.78 -8.74
N GLU A 129 -5.00 -10.64 -7.42
CA GLU A 129 -3.96 -9.78 -6.84
C GLU A 129 -2.54 -10.28 -7.17
N LEU A 130 -2.35 -11.60 -7.19
CA LEU A 130 -1.10 -12.22 -7.63
C LEU A 130 -0.82 -11.90 -9.10
N LYS A 131 -1.82 -12.04 -9.99
CA LYS A 131 -1.69 -11.69 -11.41
C LYS A 131 -1.24 -10.25 -11.59
N GLU A 132 -1.93 -9.31 -10.94
CA GLU A 132 -1.58 -7.88 -10.99
C GLU A 132 -0.16 -7.62 -10.44
N THR A 133 0.27 -8.39 -9.45
CA THR A 133 1.64 -8.33 -8.89
C THR A 133 2.69 -8.84 -9.86
N LEU A 134 2.42 -9.95 -10.55
CA LEU A 134 3.34 -10.49 -11.56
C LEU A 134 3.42 -9.59 -12.80
N GLU A 135 2.31 -8.96 -13.22
CA GLU A 135 2.33 -7.96 -14.29
C GLU A 135 3.21 -6.76 -13.91
N SER A 136 3.08 -6.23 -12.68
CA SER A 136 3.97 -5.18 -12.18
C SER A 136 5.43 -5.64 -12.09
N ALA A 137 5.68 -6.88 -11.67
CA ALA A 137 7.01 -7.47 -11.66
C ALA A 137 7.65 -7.44 -13.05
N GLU A 138 6.88 -7.80 -14.08
CA GLU A 138 7.37 -7.86 -15.45
C GLU A 138 7.81 -6.49 -15.94
N ILE A 139 7.02 -5.45 -15.66
CA ILE A 139 7.36 -4.07 -15.97
C ILE A 139 8.66 -3.66 -15.28
N VAL A 140 8.79 -3.96 -13.98
CA VAL A 140 10.00 -3.65 -13.20
C VAL A 140 11.22 -4.36 -13.77
N VAL A 141 11.15 -5.68 -14.00
CA VAL A 141 12.27 -6.47 -14.54
C VAL A 141 12.66 -6.01 -15.94
N ARG A 142 11.70 -5.68 -16.81
CA ARG A 142 11.96 -5.17 -18.17
C ARG A 142 12.73 -3.85 -18.17
N LYS A 143 12.61 -3.01 -17.14
CA LYS A 143 13.47 -1.81 -17.02
C LYS A 143 14.96 -2.18 -16.96
N TYR A 144 15.31 -3.39 -16.53
CA TYR A 144 16.69 -3.86 -16.38
C TYR A 144 17.21 -4.73 -17.54
N THR A 145 16.40 -5.00 -18.57
CA THR A 145 16.82 -5.81 -19.72
C THR A 145 17.39 -4.98 -20.88
N LEU A 146 16.95 -3.72 -21.08
CA LEU A 146 17.23 -2.97 -22.32
C LEU A 146 17.77 -1.53 -22.17
N LEU A 147 17.99 -1.00 -20.96
CA LEU A 147 18.44 0.39 -20.83
C LEU A 147 19.96 0.56 -20.90
N GLY A 148 20.40 1.48 -21.75
CA GLY A 148 21.79 1.94 -21.82
C GLY A 148 22.27 2.44 -20.46
N TYR A 149 23.48 1.99 -20.08
CA TYR A 149 24.13 2.15 -18.78
C TYR A 149 23.99 3.53 -18.12
N LEU A 150 23.84 4.61 -18.90
CA LEU A 150 23.76 6.00 -18.43
C LEU A 150 22.39 6.38 -17.81
N LYS A 151 21.27 5.82 -18.27
CA LYS A 151 19.95 6.06 -17.64
C LYS A 151 19.82 5.40 -16.26
N LEU A 152 20.64 4.38 -15.99
CA LEU A 152 20.72 3.68 -14.70
C LEU A 152 21.39 4.55 -13.62
N ILE A 153 22.35 5.39 -14.03
CA ILE A 153 23.12 6.26 -13.14
C ILE A 153 22.22 7.32 -12.51
N ALA A 154 21.29 7.90 -13.28
CA ALA A 154 20.40 8.96 -12.82
C ALA A 154 19.28 8.51 -11.86
N LYS A 155 19.01 7.19 -11.70
CA LYS A 155 17.87 6.67 -10.93
C LYS A 155 18.22 5.70 -9.80
N ALA A 156 19.50 5.56 -9.43
CA ALA A 156 19.98 4.55 -8.47
C ALA A 156 19.26 4.54 -7.11
N HIS A 157 18.73 5.68 -6.64
CA HIS A 157 17.96 5.77 -5.39
C HIS A 157 16.52 5.25 -5.52
N ASP A 158 15.87 5.43 -6.68
CA ASP A 158 14.47 5.00 -6.92
C ASP A 158 14.34 3.49 -7.18
N LEU A 159 15.43 2.87 -7.66
CA LEU A 159 15.46 1.45 -8.11
C LEU A 159 15.52 0.45 -6.94
N GLY A 160 15.90 0.90 -5.74
CA GLY A 160 15.87 0.11 -4.51
C GLY A 160 14.43 -0.18 -4.06
N GLU A 161 13.61 0.86 -4.01
CA GLU A 161 12.24 0.82 -3.48
C GLU A 161 11.30 -0.07 -4.30
N GLU A 162 11.41 -0.08 -5.64
CA GLU A 162 10.51 -0.84 -6.52
C GLU A 162 10.55 -2.36 -6.26
N PHE A 163 11.73 -2.92 -6.02
CA PHE A 163 11.92 -4.34 -5.71
C PHE A 163 11.50 -4.68 -4.28
N ILE A 164 11.72 -3.78 -3.32
CA ILE A 164 11.23 -3.95 -1.94
C ILE A 164 9.71 -4.04 -1.96
N TYR A 165 9.07 -3.09 -2.64
CA TYR A 165 7.62 -3.06 -2.87
C TYR A 165 7.11 -4.34 -3.54
N LEU A 166 7.79 -4.80 -4.59
CA LEU A 166 7.40 -6.01 -5.31
C LEU A 166 7.51 -7.28 -4.46
N ASN A 167 8.61 -7.43 -3.72
CA ASN A 167 8.86 -8.58 -2.85
C ASN A 167 7.82 -8.68 -1.73
N GLU A 168 7.41 -7.56 -1.15
CA GLU A 168 6.36 -7.52 -0.14
C GLU A 168 4.98 -7.85 -0.73
N ARG A 169 4.66 -7.40 -1.95
CA ARG A 169 3.40 -7.80 -2.60
C ARG A 169 3.31 -9.28 -2.90
N LEU A 170 4.42 -9.90 -3.29
CA LEU A 170 4.48 -11.35 -3.46
C LEU A 170 4.23 -12.06 -2.12
N ASN A 171 4.70 -11.50 -1.01
CA ASN A 171 4.43 -12.01 0.34
C ASN A 171 2.95 -11.87 0.73
N ASP A 172 2.32 -10.71 0.48
CA ASP A 172 0.88 -10.52 0.74
C ASP A 172 0.04 -11.54 -0.05
N ALA A 173 0.36 -11.74 -1.33
CA ALA A 173 -0.28 -12.75 -2.17
C ALA A 173 -0.04 -14.18 -1.63
N ALA A 174 1.19 -14.48 -1.18
CA ALA A 174 1.54 -15.76 -0.56
C ALA A 174 0.71 -16.01 0.70
N GLN A 175 0.58 -15.02 1.58
CA GLN A 175 -0.18 -15.13 2.83
C GLN A 175 -1.68 -15.31 2.56
N LEU A 176 -2.25 -14.53 1.64
CA LEU A 176 -3.66 -14.65 1.26
C LEU A 176 -3.98 -16.04 0.68
N LEU A 177 -3.12 -16.55 -0.20
CA LEU A 177 -3.30 -17.86 -0.80
C LEU A 177 -3.02 -18.99 0.19
N SER A 178 -2.04 -18.83 1.08
CA SER A 178 -1.73 -19.80 2.15
C SER A 178 -2.85 -19.92 3.18
N LEU A 179 -3.51 -18.82 3.54
CA LEU A 179 -4.68 -18.85 4.42
C LEU A 179 -5.87 -19.58 3.79
N ALA A 180 -5.96 -19.55 2.47
CA ALA A 180 -7.05 -20.18 1.72
C ALA A 180 -6.79 -21.68 1.41
N LEU A 181 -5.53 -22.13 1.47
CA LEU A 181 -5.10 -23.49 1.12
C LEU A 181 -4.60 -24.21 2.37
N GLN A 182 -5.20 -25.36 2.70
CA GLN A 182 -4.88 -26.11 3.93
C GLN A 182 -3.39 -26.52 4.03
N VAL A 183 -2.99 -26.79 5.28
CA VAL A 183 -1.65 -26.79 5.92
C VAL A 183 -0.46 -27.40 5.14
N GLU A 184 -0.64 -28.36 4.23
CA GLU A 184 0.47 -29.16 3.67
C GLU A 184 1.53 -28.37 2.89
N HIS A 185 1.19 -27.25 2.27
CA HIS A 185 2.15 -26.44 1.47
C HIS A 185 2.58 -25.15 2.17
N ARG A 186 2.01 -24.90 3.35
CA ARG A 186 2.31 -23.72 4.16
C ARG A 186 3.75 -23.73 4.64
N GLU A 187 4.31 -24.88 5.02
CA GLU A 187 5.70 -24.97 5.48
C GLU A 187 6.72 -24.62 4.39
N SER A 188 6.46 -24.99 3.14
CA SER A 188 7.37 -24.67 2.04
C SER A 188 7.32 -23.20 1.65
N LEU A 189 6.14 -22.57 1.73
CA LEU A 189 5.99 -21.12 1.51
C LEU A 189 6.52 -20.32 2.68
N ASP A 190 6.25 -20.76 3.92
CA ASP A 190 6.77 -20.11 5.12
C ASP A 190 8.30 -20.11 5.11
N LYS A 191 8.97 -21.17 4.62
CA LYS A 191 10.44 -21.15 4.44
C LYS A 191 10.93 -20.11 3.44
N VAL A 192 10.23 -19.91 2.32
CA VAL A 192 10.61 -18.94 1.27
C VAL A 192 10.22 -17.51 1.63
N PHE A 193 9.14 -17.34 2.40
CA PHE A 193 8.55 -16.06 2.76
C PHE A 193 8.79 -15.65 4.22
N GLN A 194 9.65 -16.38 4.95
CA GLN A 194 10.05 -16.08 6.32
C GLN A 194 10.74 -14.72 6.42
N GLU A 195 10.10 -13.77 7.11
CA GLU A 195 10.52 -12.37 7.30
C GLU A 195 12.02 -12.18 7.56
N ASN A 196 12.54 -12.79 8.61
CA ASN A 196 13.91 -12.57 9.06
C ASN A 196 14.95 -13.04 8.03
N ILE A 197 14.59 -14.06 7.26
CA ILE A 197 15.41 -14.57 6.16
C ILE A 197 15.26 -13.64 4.96
N ARG A 198 14.03 -13.26 4.59
CA ARG A 198 13.77 -12.37 3.45
C ARG A 198 14.46 -11.03 3.55
N ARG A 199 14.33 -10.34 4.69
CA ARG A 199 14.94 -9.01 4.88
C ARG A 199 16.45 -9.07 4.81
N ARG A 200 17.04 -10.10 5.42
CA ARG A 200 18.49 -10.32 5.38
C ARG A 200 18.96 -10.61 3.94
N GLU A 201 18.28 -11.52 3.25
CA GLU A 201 18.60 -11.88 1.87
C GLU A 201 18.44 -10.69 0.92
N ASP A 202 17.35 -9.92 1.03
CA ASP A 202 17.09 -8.77 0.18
C ASP A 202 18.12 -7.64 0.42
N GLU A 203 18.57 -7.47 1.66
CA GLU A 203 19.61 -6.51 2.03
C GLU A 203 21.00 -6.96 1.55
N GLU A 204 21.34 -8.24 1.68
CA GLU A 204 22.57 -8.83 1.14
C GLU A 204 22.62 -8.72 -0.39
N ASP A 205 21.51 -9.06 -1.06
CA ASP A 205 21.36 -8.96 -2.51
C ASP A 205 21.49 -7.49 -2.95
N ARG A 206 20.86 -6.55 -2.23
CA ARG A 206 20.99 -5.10 -2.48
C ARG A 206 22.43 -4.62 -2.35
N GLN A 207 23.09 -4.94 -1.24
CA GLN A 207 24.48 -4.51 -0.99
C GLN A 207 25.42 -5.06 -2.07
N SER A 208 25.24 -6.32 -2.45
CA SER A 208 26.09 -6.93 -3.46
C SER A 208 25.82 -6.38 -4.87
N ASP A 209 24.56 -6.14 -5.25
CA ASP A 209 24.23 -5.50 -6.53
C ASP A 209 24.79 -4.06 -6.56
N CYS A 210 24.75 -3.32 -5.44
CA CYS A 210 25.41 -2.01 -5.31
C CYS A 210 26.93 -2.09 -5.46
N GLN A 211 27.58 -3.12 -4.91
CA GLN A 211 29.03 -3.31 -5.09
C GLN A 211 29.40 -3.65 -6.53
N GLU A 212 28.63 -4.52 -7.20
CA GLU A 212 28.83 -4.82 -8.63
C GLU A 212 28.61 -3.56 -9.48
N PHE A 213 27.60 -2.76 -9.17
CA PHE A 213 27.36 -1.46 -9.80
C PHE A 213 28.56 -0.50 -9.63
N MET A 214 29.11 -0.39 -8.42
CA MET A 214 30.29 0.46 -8.16
C MET A 214 31.52 0.00 -8.95
N LYS A 215 31.72 -1.32 -9.10
CA LYS A 215 32.82 -1.87 -9.93
C LYS A 215 32.64 -1.55 -11.41
N LEU A 216 31.40 -1.68 -11.93
CA LEU A 216 31.09 -1.32 -13.32
C LEU A 216 31.25 0.17 -13.61
N LEU A 217 30.89 1.05 -12.66
CA LEU A 217 31.15 2.48 -12.78
C LEU A 217 32.66 2.78 -12.84
N GLN A 218 33.45 2.11 -12.02
CA GLN A 218 34.91 2.28 -12.03
C GLN A 218 35.53 1.83 -13.36
N SER A 219 35.06 0.71 -13.93
CA SER A 219 35.55 0.26 -15.24
C SER A 219 35.15 1.20 -16.37
N LEU A 220 33.91 1.70 -16.39
CA LEU A 220 33.45 2.66 -17.41
C LEU A 220 34.20 4.00 -17.34
N VAL A 221 34.49 4.50 -16.12
CA VAL A 221 35.30 5.71 -15.94
C VAL A 221 36.74 5.49 -16.41
N GLN A 222 37.28 4.28 -16.24
CA GLN A 222 38.60 3.91 -16.69
C GLN A 222 38.66 3.79 -18.22
N GLU A 223 37.69 3.11 -18.85
CA GLU A 223 37.56 3.00 -20.30
C GLU A 223 37.36 4.37 -20.98
N ALA A 224 36.59 5.27 -20.37
CA ALA A 224 36.41 6.65 -20.85
C ALA A 224 37.70 7.49 -20.75
N ARG A 225 38.60 7.18 -19.80
CA ARG A 225 39.92 7.84 -19.70
C ARG A 225 40.90 7.32 -20.74
N GLU A 226 40.83 6.03 -21.06
CA GLU A 226 41.69 5.37 -22.05
C GLU A 226 41.29 5.70 -23.50
N THR A 227 40.01 5.99 -23.75
CA THR A 227 39.54 6.42 -25.09
C THR A 227 39.84 7.90 -25.38
N ASN A 228 40.07 8.73 -24.36
CA ASN A 228 40.45 10.14 -24.50
C ASN A 228 41.92 10.37 -24.93
N THR A 229 42.74 9.32 -25.09
CA THR A 229 44.13 9.43 -25.60
C THR A 229 44.28 9.14 -27.09
N THR A 230 43.21 8.81 -27.83
CA THR A 230 43.25 8.62 -29.29
C THR A 230 42.33 9.61 -30.02
N ILE A 231 42.87 10.22 -31.07
CA ILE A 231 42.58 11.59 -31.56
C ILE A 231 41.44 11.69 -32.62
N ASP A 232 40.70 12.80 -32.53
CA ASP A 232 40.00 13.67 -33.53
C ASP A 232 38.80 13.26 -34.40
N VAL A 233 38.25 12.04 -34.34
CA VAL A 233 36.93 11.77 -34.99
C VAL A 233 35.75 11.96 -34.02
N VAL A 234 36.05 12.16 -32.74
CA VAL A 234 35.10 11.99 -31.63
C VAL A 234 34.58 13.34 -31.10
N LYS A 235 34.61 14.45 -31.84
CA LYS A 235 34.26 15.76 -31.23
C LYS A 235 32.79 15.88 -30.77
N ASN A 236 31.84 15.39 -31.57
CA ASN A 236 30.41 15.36 -31.19
C ASN A 236 30.11 14.30 -30.13
N THR A 237 30.75 13.14 -30.20
CA THR A 237 30.57 12.07 -29.22
C THR A 237 31.28 12.38 -27.90
N VAL A 238 32.40 13.13 -27.92
CA VAL A 238 33.12 13.69 -26.76
C VAL A 238 32.30 14.79 -26.11
N GLU A 239 31.62 15.67 -26.84
CA GLU A 239 30.74 16.67 -26.21
C GLU A 239 29.56 16.00 -25.48
N GLN A 240 28.96 14.98 -26.09
CA GLN A 240 27.90 14.19 -25.47
C GLN A 240 28.42 13.39 -24.25
N THR A 241 29.55 12.70 -24.38
CA THR A 241 30.15 11.95 -23.27
C THR A 241 30.76 12.86 -22.19
N HIS A 242 31.22 14.06 -22.52
CA HIS A 242 31.68 15.06 -21.57
C HIS A 242 30.51 15.66 -20.80
N SER A 243 29.38 15.93 -21.47
CA SER A 243 28.12 16.28 -20.82
C SER A 243 27.66 15.16 -19.87
N ASP A 244 27.72 13.90 -20.31
CA ASP A 244 27.33 12.76 -19.50
C ASP A 244 28.28 12.53 -18.32
N VAL A 245 29.60 12.67 -18.52
CA VAL A 245 30.61 12.59 -17.45
C VAL A 245 30.48 13.75 -16.48
N GLN A 246 30.15 14.95 -16.95
CA GLN A 246 29.90 16.12 -16.09
C GLN A 246 28.62 15.91 -15.28
N ASN A 247 27.54 15.37 -15.87
CA ASN A 247 26.33 14.97 -15.17
C ASN A 247 26.61 13.87 -14.13
N ILE A 248 27.46 12.90 -14.45
CA ILE A 248 27.90 11.84 -13.52
C ILE A 248 28.74 12.43 -12.38
N LYS A 249 29.59 13.43 -12.66
CA LYS A 249 30.42 14.10 -11.66
C LYS A 249 29.59 14.99 -10.75
N GLU A 250 28.64 15.74 -11.29
CA GLU A 250 27.64 16.49 -10.53
C GLU A 250 26.74 15.57 -9.71
N LEU A 251 26.36 14.40 -10.25
CA LEU A 251 25.63 13.38 -9.50
C LEU A 251 26.50 12.80 -8.37
N LEU A 252 27.76 12.45 -8.63
CA LEU A 252 28.72 11.97 -7.62
C LEU A 252 28.97 13.04 -6.54
N GLU A 253 29.01 14.32 -6.92
CA GLU A 253 29.08 15.44 -6.00
C GLU A 253 27.76 15.66 -5.26
N SER A 254 26.61 15.39 -5.86
CA SER A 254 25.29 15.42 -5.19
C SER A 254 25.09 14.26 -4.21
N MET A 255 25.72 13.11 -4.48
CA MET A 255 25.78 11.96 -3.59
C MET A 255 26.88 12.12 -2.52
N ARG A 256 27.90 12.95 -2.77
CA ARG A 256 28.92 13.36 -1.78
C ARG A 256 28.47 14.54 -0.94
N LYS A 257 27.54 15.38 -1.42
CA LYS A 257 26.84 16.34 -0.60
C LYS A 257 26.15 15.53 0.49
N PRO A 258 26.28 15.91 1.76
CA PRO A 258 25.44 15.30 2.77
C PRO A 258 24.00 15.62 2.35
N CYS A 259 23.28 14.64 1.81
CA CYS A 259 21.88 14.45 2.19
C CYS A 259 21.87 14.74 3.68
N VAL A 260 21.00 15.63 4.17
CA VAL A 260 20.83 15.81 5.62
C VAL A 260 20.81 14.40 6.19
N ASN A 261 21.91 14.07 6.89
CA ASN A 261 22.41 12.70 6.99
C ASN A 261 21.24 11.81 7.45
N MET A 262 21.31 10.53 7.11
CA MET A 262 20.77 9.48 7.98
C MET A 262 21.39 9.66 9.39
N GLN A 263 20.98 10.71 10.10
CA GLN A 263 21.15 10.82 11.52
C GLN A 263 20.02 9.97 12.05
N ASP A 264 20.39 8.88 12.72
CA ASP A 264 19.48 8.14 13.56
C ASP A 264 18.64 9.12 14.37
N ILE A 265 17.34 8.87 14.46
CA ILE A 265 16.41 9.70 15.23
C ILE A 265 16.99 9.90 16.63
N ARG A 266 17.52 11.10 16.89
CA ARG A 266 18.34 11.41 18.07
C ARG A 266 17.57 12.21 19.08
N GLU A 267 18.13 12.28 20.28
CA GLU A 267 17.76 13.30 21.24
C GLU A 267 18.44 14.61 20.85
N ILE A 268 17.64 15.62 20.56
CA ILE A 268 18.01 16.96 20.15
C ILE A 268 18.01 17.83 21.39
N LYS A 269 19.13 18.51 21.65
CA LYS A 269 19.22 19.41 22.79
C LYS A 269 18.37 20.66 22.56
N SER A 270 17.88 21.25 23.65
CA SER A 270 17.00 22.42 23.57
C SER A 270 17.67 23.60 22.86
N GLU A 271 18.99 23.73 23.00
CA GLU A 271 19.82 24.77 22.39
C GLU A 271 19.97 24.62 20.87
N GLU A 272 19.75 23.41 20.32
CA GLU A 272 19.79 23.14 18.88
C GLU A 272 18.48 23.51 18.17
N LEU A 273 17.43 23.81 18.94
CA LEU A 273 16.12 24.22 18.44
C LEU A 273 15.92 25.71 18.67
N THR A 274 15.60 26.41 17.58
CA THR A 274 15.17 27.81 17.66
C THR A 274 13.69 27.86 17.32
N TYR A 275 12.85 28.10 18.32
CA TYR A 275 11.45 28.44 18.10
C TYR A 275 11.13 29.57 19.06
N ASP A 276 10.68 30.68 18.50
CA ASP A 276 10.51 31.91 19.26
C ASP A 276 9.43 31.70 20.34
N ILE A 277 9.83 31.82 21.60
CA ILE A 277 8.93 31.96 22.74
C ILE A 277 8.91 33.47 23.00
N PRO A 278 7.87 34.25 22.60
CA PRO A 278 6.47 33.88 22.59
C PRO A 278 5.81 33.95 21.20
N VAL A 279 5.85 32.87 20.43
CA VAL A 279 4.99 32.68 19.25
C VAL A 279 3.81 31.79 19.63
N LYS A 280 2.59 32.22 19.27
CA LYS A 280 1.38 31.42 19.45
C LYS A 280 1.52 30.08 18.69
N PRO A 281 1.07 28.95 19.27
CA PRO A 281 1.07 27.68 18.56
C PRO A 281 0.26 27.76 17.25
N ILE A 282 0.73 27.07 16.22
CA ILE A 282 0.03 26.92 14.93
C ILE A 282 -1.29 26.16 15.15
N ILE A 283 -1.23 25.13 15.99
CA ILE A 283 -2.36 24.27 16.35
C ILE A 283 -2.31 24.05 17.85
N THR A 284 -3.43 24.30 18.51
CA THR A 284 -3.66 23.90 19.90
C THR A 284 -4.71 22.80 19.93
N SER A 285 -4.31 21.65 20.45
CA SER A 285 -5.21 20.53 20.77
C SER A 285 -5.27 20.37 22.29
N SER A 286 -6.20 19.55 22.76
CA SER A 286 -6.27 19.18 24.19
C SER A 286 -5.04 18.38 24.66
N GLN A 287 -4.26 17.80 23.75
CA GLN A 287 -3.15 16.89 24.07
C GLN A 287 -1.77 17.40 23.65
N PHE A 288 -1.73 18.37 22.73
CA PHE A 288 -0.48 18.89 22.21
C PHE A 288 -0.65 20.30 21.64
N GLU A 289 0.48 20.98 21.53
CA GLU A 289 0.63 22.23 20.81
C GLU A 289 1.67 22.03 19.70
N LEU A 290 1.36 22.51 18.50
CA LEU A 290 2.25 22.43 17.36
C LEU A 290 2.86 23.81 17.09
N TYR A 291 4.19 23.87 17.08
CA TYR A 291 4.97 25.08 16.82
C TYR A 291 5.71 24.97 15.50
N LYS A 292 5.96 26.13 14.88
CA LYS A 292 6.93 26.27 13.78
C LYS A 292 8.27 26.63 14.41
N GLY A 293 9.33 25.93 14.05
CA GLY A 293 10.67 26.19 14.55
C GLY A 293 11.73 26.03 13.48
N THR A 294 12.97 26.15 13.90
CA THR A 294 14.18 25.96 13.10
C THR A 294 15.09 24.97 13.79
N TYR A 295 15.60 24.00 13.03
CA TYR A 295 16.59 23.01 13.46
C TYR A 295 17.63 22.85 12.35
N ASN A 296 18.92 23.00 12.66
CA ASN A 296 20.01 23.00 11.67
C ASN A 296 19.77 23.95 10.47
N LYS A 297 19.17 25.12 10.72
CA LYS A 297 18.73 26.12 9.71
C LYS A 297 17.58 25.68 8.80
N PHE A 298 17.01 24.49 9.00
CA PHE A 298 15.81 24.03 8.30
C PHE A 298 14.56 24.33 9.11
N THR A 299 13.48 24.70 8.42
CA THR A 299 12.16 24.87 9.06
C THR A 299 11.62 23.50 9.48
N VAL A 300 11.15 23.41 10.73
CA VAL A 300 10.63 22.18 11.33
C VAL A 300 9.30 22.42 12.06
N ALA A 301 8.53 21.35 12.23
CA ALA A 301 7.37 21.32 13.10
C ALA A 301 7.77 20.73 14.45
N ILE A 302 7.39 21.39 15.54
CA ILE A 302 7.70 20.95 16.90
C ILE A 302 6.38 20.65 17.61
N LYS A 303 6.08 19.38 17.83
CA LYS A 303 4.90 18.92 18.56
C LYS A 303 5.25 18.80 20.03
N ARG A 304 4.76 19.72 20.85
CA ARG A 304 4.92 19.72 22.31
C ARG A 304 3.72 19.06 22.97
N TYR A 305 3.94 18.03 23.76
CA TYR A 305 2.88 17.39 24.53
C TYR A 305 2.51 18.24 25.74
N THR A 306 1.22 18.52 25.88
CA THR A 306 0.70 19.27 27.03
C THR A 306 0.13 18.30 28.05
N CYS A 307 0.50 18.47 29.31
CA CYS A 307 -0.03 17.67 30.41
C CYS A 307 -1.53 17.94 30.55
N LEU A 308 -2.37 16.92 30.33
CA LEU A 308 -3.78 17.00 30.69
C LEU A 308 -3.90 17.15 32.20
N LEU A 309 -4.97 17.78 32.66
CA LEU A 309 -5.35 17.89 34.08
C LEU A 309 -5.50 16.53 34.81
N ASN A 310 -5.41 15.38 34.11
CA ASN A 310 -5.59 14.03 34.64
C ASN A 310 -4.60 12.98 34.07
N THR A 311 -3.50 13.38 33.41
CA THR A 311 -2.50 12.41 32.91
C THR A 311 -1.23 12.54 33.72
N SER A 312 -0.78 11.43 34.31
CA SER A 312 0.45 11.43 35.09
C SER A 312 1.68 11.65 34.19
N PRO A 313 2.76 12.25 34.69
CA PRO A 313 4.01 12.41 33.92
C PRO A 313 4.56 11.09 33.35
N SER A 314 4.33 9.97 34.03
CA SER A 314 4.73 8.62 33.58
C SER A 314 3.92 8.13 32.39
N GLU A 315 2.60 8.40 32.35
CA GLU A 315 1.74 8.08 31.22
C GLU A 315 2.10 8.91 29.98
N LEU A 316 2.40 10.20 30.15
CA LEU A 316 2.89 11.06 29.05
C LEU A 316 4.20 10.53 28.48
N ARG A 317 5.16 10.17 29.35
CA ARG A 317 6.43 9.56 28.93
C ARG A 317 6.20 8.27 28.15
N CYS A 318 5.24 7.44 28.57
CA CYS A 318 4.87 6.20 27.88
C CYS A 318 4.25 6.47 26.49
N ILE A 319 3.33 7.42 26.40
CA ILE A 319 2.72 7.87 25.14
C ILE A 319 3.80 8.35 24.17
N PHE A 320 4.64 9.25 24.64
CA PHE A 320 5.73 9.82 23.87
C PHE A 320 6.69 8.76 23.34
N LYS A 321 7.17 7.85 24.21
CA LYS A 321 8.06 6.76 23.81
C LYS A 321 7.43 5.87 22.73
N LYS A 322 6.14 5.55 22.84
CA LYS A 322 5.44 4.73 21.84
C LYS A 322 5.31 5.41 20.48
N GLU A 323 5.02 6.70 20.46
CA GLU A 323 4.95 7.46 19.20
C GLU A 323 6.31 7.52 18.52
N VAL A 324 7.36 7.80 19.30
CA VAL A 324 8.76 7.80 18.83
C VAL A 324 9.16 6.44 18.28
N GLU A 325 8.88 5.35 19.01
CA GLU A 325 9.14 3.98 18.55
C GLU A 325 8.38 3.65 17.26
N THR A 326 7.17 4.17 17.10
CA THR A 326 6.36 3.97 15.90
C THR A 326 6.97 4.72 14.72
N MET A 327 7.18 6.03 14.86
CA MET A 327 7.74 6.89 13.80
C MET A 327 9.16 6.46 13.39
N ARG A 328 9.97 5.96 14.33
CA ARG A 328 11.32 5.42 14.04
C ARG A 328 11.34 4.25 13.07
N ARG A 329 10.24 3.50 12.95
CA ARG A 329 10.16 2.30 12.12
C ARG A 329 9.77 2.59 10.67
N PHE A 330 9.18 3.76 10.43
CA PHE A 330 8.58 4.11 9.15
C PHE A 330 9.27 5.35 8.58
N GLU A 331 10.37 5.13 7.85
CA GLU A 331 10.94 6.16 6.99
C GLU A 331 10.52 5.87 5.54
N SER A 332 9.98 6.89 4.88
CA SER A 332 9.56 6.88 3.47
C SER A 332 9.26 8.32 3.03
N PRO A 333 9.41 8.66 1.73
CA PRO A 333 9.02 9.96 1.20
C PRO A 333 7.57 10.37 1.47
N ASN A 334 6.67 9.39 1.66
CA ASN A 334 5.24 9.56 1.91
C ASN A 334 4.82 9.26 3.35
N ILE A 335 5.77 9.10 4.26
CA ILE A 335 5.55 9.09 5.71
C ILE A 335 6.16 10.37 6.29
N LEU A 336 5.48 10.98 7.26
CA LEU A 336 5.98 12.18 7.92
C LEU A 336 7.31 11.89 8.64
N ARG A 337 8.38 12.56 8.21
CA ARG A 337 9.72 12.39 8.77
C ARG A 337 9.83 12.99 10.16
N MET A 338 10.34 12.17 11.08
CA MET A 338 10.79 12.60 12.41
C MET A 338 12.31 12.82 12.38
N PHE A 339 12.77 13.99 12.85
CA PHE A 339 14.20 14.28 12.99
C PHE A 339 14.74 13.86 14.35
N GLY A 340 13.93 13.95 15.39
CA GLY A 340 14.37 13.65 16.74
C GLY A 340 13.36 13.98 17.81
N ILE A 341 13.76 13.74 19.04
CA ILE A 341 13.02 14.11 20.24
C ILE A 341 13.76 15.21 20.99
N CYS A 342 13.02 16.06 21.70
CA CYS A 342 13.61 16.97 22.67
C CYS A 342 12.86 16.83 24.00
N VAL A 343 13.58 16.60 25.08
CA VAL A 343 13.04 16.57 26.44
C VAL A 343 13.66 17.73 27.18
N GLN A 344 12.85 18.75 27.46
CA GLN A 344 13.30 19.91 28.22
C GLN A 344 12.98 19.70 29.70
N ASP A 345 13.92 20.07 30.57
CA ASP A 345 13.82 19.96 32.02
C ASP A 345 13.48 18.54 32.50
N GLU A 346 14.20 17.52 32.02
CA GLU A 346 13.87 16.10 32.30
C GLU A 346 13.77 15.77 33.80
N ASN A 347 14.56 16.45 34.63
CA ASN A 347 14.59 16.28 36.09
C ASN A 347 13.60 17.17 36.85
N ALA A 348 12.85 18.04 36.16
CA ALA A 348 11.83 18.87 36.76
C ALA A 348 10.54 18.06 37.01
N PRO A 349 9.64 18.52 37.90
CA PRO A 349 8.36 17.84 38.16
C PRO A 349 7.46 17.73 36.91
N ASN A 350 7.63 18.63 35.93
CA ASN A 350 6.84 18.66 34.69
C ASN A 350 7.77 18.81 33.46
N PRO A 351 8.42 17.73 33.01
CA PRO A 351 9.28 17.77 31.82
C PRO A 351 8.45 18.02 30.55
N SER A 352 9.01 18.79 29.62
CA SER A 352 8.36 19.09 28.35
C SER A 352 8.86 18.12 27.27
N TYR A 353 7.95 17.26 26.79
CA TYR A 353 8.22 16.29 25.75
C TYR A 353 7.88 16.86 24.37
N MET A 354 8.85 16.85 23.46
CA MET A 354 8.71 17.40 22.11
C MET A 354 9.16 16.40 21.04
N ILE A 355 8.42 16.32 19.95
CA ILE A 355 8.82 15.62 18.72
C ILE A 355 9.12 16.66 17.65
N VAL A 356 10.30 16.57 17.05
CA VAL A 356 10.75 17.44 15.97
C VAL A 356 10.57 16.71 14.64
N MET A 357 9.76 17.28 13.76
CA MET A 357 9.33 16.67 12.50
C MET A 357 9.56 17.63 11.34
N GLU A 358 9.51 17.11 10.12
CA GLU A 358 9.44 17.97 8.94
C GLU A 358 8.20 18.86 8.94
N TYR A 359 8.36 20.09 8.47
CA TYR A 359 7.28 21.04 8.35
C TYR A 359 6.62 20.92 6.97
N CYS A 360 5.33 20.63 6.94
CA CYS A 360 4.54 20.58 5.70
C CYS A 360 3.85 21.92 5.47
N GLU A 361 4.30 22.69 4.47
CA GLU A 361 3.96 24.10 4.27
C GLU A 361 2.49 24.33 3.90
N LYS A 362 1.81 23.31 3.37
CA LYS A 362 0.39 23.41 2.99
C LYS A 362 -0.56 22.91 4.09
N GLY A 363 -0.04 22.51 5.25
CA GLY A 363 -0.83 22.00 6.36
C GLY A 363 -1.32 20.58 6.13
N ASN A 364 -2.48 20.24 6.68
CA ASN A 364 -3.10 18.93 6.47
C ASN A 364 -3.92 18.88 5.16
N LEU A 365 -4.17 17.67 4.67
CA LEU A 365 -4.87 17.47 3.40
C LEU A 365 -6.26 18.08 3.41
N ARG A 366 -7.01 18.01 4.52
CA ARG A 366 -8.33 18.66 4.63
C ARG A 366 -8.26 20.17 4.39
N GLN A 367 -7.29 20.85 4.99
CA GLN A 367 -7.05 22.28 4.78
C GLN A 367 -6.73 22.62 3.32
N VAL A 368 -5.94 21.76 2.65
CA VAL A 368 -5.65 21.93 1.22
C VAL A 368 -6.92 21.79 0.38
N LEU A 369 -7.75 20.78 0.66
CA LEU A 369 -8.98 20.54 -0.07
C LEU A 369 -10.00 21.67 0.12
N ASP A 370 -10.06 22.26 1.31
CA ASP A 370 -10.95 23.39 1.65
C ASP A 370 -10.47 24.73 1.07
N SER A 371 -9.19 24.85 0.72
CA SER A 371 -8.62 26.07 0.16
C SER A 371 -9.17 26.41 -1.24
N HIS A 372 -8.95 27.62 -1.75
CA HIS A 372 -9.32 27.95 -3.15
C HIS A 372 -8.25 27.57 -4.19
N CYS A 373 -7.26 26.76 -3.84
CA CYS A 373 -6.22 26.39 -4.80
C CYS A 373 -6.77 25.52 -5.95
N ARG A 374 -6.20 25.66 -7.15
CA ARG A 374 -6.57 24.80 -8.29
C ARG A 374 -5.90 23.43 -8.14
N LEU A 375 -6.72 22.38 -8.13
CA LEU A 375 -6.30 20.98 -8.10
C LEU A 375 -6.82 20.29 -9.37
N PRO A 376 -6.05 20.32 -10.48
CA PRO A 376 -6.36 19.54 -11.67
C PRO A 376 -6.26 18.04 -11.41
N TRP A 377 -6.79 17.21 -12.32
CA TRP A 377 -6.91 15.76 -12.11
C TRP A 377 -5.57 15.06 -11.97
N ASP A 378 -4.58 15.39 -12.80
CA ASP A 378 -3.18 14.96 -12.66
C ASP A 378 -2.65 15.15 -11.23
N ARG A 379 -2.92 16.33 -10.64
CA ARG A 379 -2.51 16.63 -9.26
C ARG A 379 -3.29 15.83 -8.24
N LYS A 380 -4.60 15.67 -8.41
CA LYS A 380 -5.44 14.85 -7.52
C LYS A 380 -4.99 13.39 -7.55
N THR A 381 -4.74 12.86 -8.74
CA THR A 381 -4.25 11.49 -8.98
C THR A 381 -2.89 11.29 -8.31
N GLN A 382 -1.96 12.23 -8.45
CA GLN A 382 -0.67 12.17 -7.76
C GLN A 382 -0.81 12.25 -6.23
N MET A 383 -1.70 13.11 -5.72
CA MET A 383 -1.98 13.19 -4.27
C MET A 383 -2.59 11.88 -3.73
N CYS A 384 -3.47 11.23 -4.49
CA CYS A 384 -4.01 9.90 -4.17
C CYS A 384 -2.89 8.85 -4.14
N LEU A 385 -1.99 8.86 -5.14
CA LEU A 385 -0.85 7.94 -5.21
C LEU A 385 0.11 8.12 -4.02
N ASP A 386 0.48 9.36 -3.71
CA ASP A 386 1.34 9.69 -2.58
C ASP A 386 0.73 9.22 -1.24
N ALA A 387 -0.57 9.48 -1.04
CA ALA A 387 -1.29 9.04 0.16
C ALA A 387 -1.32 7.50 0.25
N ALA A 388 -1.51 6.82 -0.88
CA ALA A 388 -1.55 5.36 -0.94
C ALA A 388 -0.17 4.75 -0.68
N GLN A 389 0.91 5.37 -1.16
CA GLN A 389 2.28 4.96 -0.87
C GLN A 389 2.60 5.04 0.63
N GLY A 390 2.15 6.11 1.29
CA GLY A 390 2.28 6.24 2.75
C GLY A 390 1.52 5.14 3.50
N LEU A 391 0.26 4.90 3.15
CA LEU A 391 -0.53 3.83 3.76
C LEU A 391 0.06 2.44 3.51
N TYR A 392 0.52 2.20 2.28
CA TYR A 392 1.15 0.94 1.90
C TYR A 392 2.42 0.69 2.72
N ARG A 393 3.29 1.70 2.87
CA ARG A 393 4.51 1.61 3.68
C ARG A 393 4.22 1.17 5.11
N LEU A 394 3.12 1.65 5.69
CA LEU A 394 2.64 1.26 7.02
C LEU A 394 2.13 -0.19 7.03
N HIS A 395 1.32 -0.58 6.04
CA HIS A 395 0.75 -1.94 5.94
C HIS A 395 1.81 -3.03 5.70
N GLN A 396 2.99 -2.67 5.20
CA GLN A 396 4.12 -3.58 5.01
C GLN A 396 4.86 -3.97 6.31
N SER A 397 4.66 -3.28 7.44
CA SER A 397 5.37 -3.67 8.68
C SER A 397 4.85 -5.00 9.22
N GLU A 398 5.75 -5.96 9.40
CA GLU A 398 5.43 -7.32 9.84
C GLU A 398 5.23 -7.43 11.37
N GLU A 399 5.51 -6.37 12.13
CA GLU A 399 5.25 -6.33 13.57
C GLU A 399 3.80 -5.90 13.92
N LYS A 400 3.50 -6.00 15.20
CA LYS A 400 2.24 -5.82 15.96
C LYS A 400 1.34 -4.61 15.55
N PHE A 401 1.72 -3.75 14.62
CA PHE A 401 1.00 -2.57 14.13
C PHE A 401 0.67 -2.74 12.64
N LYS A 402 -0.40 -3.49 12.33
CA LYS A 402 -0.80 -3.78 10.94
C LYS A 402 -1.62 -2.67 10.27
N VAL A 403 -1.98 -1.64 11.02
CA VAL A 403 -2.97 -0.61 10.69
C VAL A 403 -2.63 0.69 11.43
N HIS A 404 -2.93 1.82 10.80
CA HIS A 404 -2.87 3.15 11.40
C HIS A 404 -3.90 3.34 12.51
N GLY A 405 -5.13 2.85 12.31
CA GLY A 405 -6.23 2.94 13.27
C GLY A 405 -6.98 4.27 13.30
N SER A 406 -6.55 5.28 12.53
CA SER A 406 -7.16 6.62 12.50
C SER A 406 -6.91 7.30 11.15
N ILE A 407 -7.36 6.66 10.07
CA ILE A 407 -7.27 7.23 8.72
C ILE A 407 -8.40 8.25 8.53
N GLN A 408 -7.99 9.48 8.25
CA GLN A 408 -8.84 10.62 7.91
C GLN A 408 -8.00 11.65 7.16
N SER A 409 -8.64 12.58 6.44
CA SER A 409 -7.92 13.60 5.66
C SER A 409 -7.00 14.48 6.54
N SER A 410 -7.29 14.69 7.82
CA SER A 410 -6.38 15.42 8.72
C SER A 410 -5.13 14.63 9.13
N SER A 411 -5.10 13.31 8.97
CA SER A 411 -3.93 12.46 9.26
C SER A 411 -2.87 12.55 8.16
N PHE A 412 -3.23 13.07 6.98
CA PHE A 412 -2.30 13.32 5.89
C PHE A 412 -1.86 14.79 5.88
N LEU A 413 -0.56 15.02 5.76
CA LEU A 413 0.05 16.34 5.62
C LEU A 413 0.51 16.55 4.19
N VAL A 414 0.56 17.81 3.76
CA VAL A 414 0.89 18.18 2.39
C VAL A 414 2.10 19.12 2.39
N ALA A 415 3.21 18.62 1.87
CA ALA A 415 4.46 19.37 1.74
C ALA A 415 4.44 20.28 0.50
N ALA A 416 5.51 21.05 0.31
CA ALA A 416 5.80 21.76 -0.93
C ALA A 416 5.66 20.83 -2.15
N GLY A 417 5.17 21.38 -3.26
CA GLY A 417 4.89 20.60 -4.48
C GLY A 417 3.66 19.69 -4.41
N TYR A 418 2.83 19.79 -3.36
CA TYR A 418 1.63 18.95 -3.15
C TYR A 418 1.93 17.48 -2.83
N ARG A 419 3.15 17.17 -2.38
CA ARG A 419 3.48 15.81 -1.94
C ARG A 419 2.72 15.46 -0.68
N VAL A 420 1.98 14.35 -0.70
CA VAL A 420 1.18 13.88 0.45
C VAL A 420 2.00 12.94 1.32
N LYS A 421 1.93 13.16 2.64
CA LYS A 421 2.65 12.39 3.65
C LYS A 421 1.70 11.93 4.75
N LEU A 422 1.68 10.63 5.03
CA LEU A 422 0.94 10.09 6.16
C LEU A 422 1.66 10.46 7.47
N GLY A 423 0.99 11.24 8.31
CA GLY A 423 1.39 11.54 9.67
C GLY A 423 0.30 11.09 10.63
N GLY A 424 0.19 11.77 11.78
CA GLY A 424 -0.93 11.53 12.68
C GLY A 424 -0.94 10.12 13.29
N PHE A 425 0.25 9.51 13.49
CA PHE A 425 0.45 8.23 14.20
C PHE A 425 0.03 8.26 15.67
N GLU A 426 -0.87 9.16 16.04
CA GLU A 426 -1.50 9.26 17.33
C GLU A 426 -2.04 7.87 17.69
N LEU A 427 -1.25 7.16 18.50
CA LEU A 427 -1.77 6.29 19.54
C LEU A 427 -2.51 5.02 19.09
N ALA A 428 -2.17 4.40 17.95
CA ALA A 428 -2.77 3.14 17.46
C ALA A 428 -2.87 1.97 18.47
N LYS A 429 -2.22 2.05 19.65
CA LYS A 429 -2.40 1.13 20.79
C LYS A 429 -2.66 1.75 22.16
N THR A 430 -2.56 3.06 22.31
CA THR A 430 -2.79 3.76 23.60
C THR A 430 -4.19 4.32 23.70
N GLU A 431 -4.90 4.49 22.58
CA GLU A 431 -6.30 4.93 22.60
C GLU A 431 -7.26 3.90 23.16
N THR A 432 -6.98 2.60 23.07
CA THR A 432 -7.84 1.57 23.68
C THR A 432 -7.84 1.62 25.21
N SER A 433 -6.79 2.18 25.83
CA SER A 433 -6.72 2.36 27.28
C SER A 433 -7.31 3.69 27.75
N LEU A 434 -7.13 4.76 26.97
CA LEU A 434 -7.49 6.13 27.38
C LEU A 434 -8.86 6.61 26.85
N GLN A 435 -9.41 5.99 25.79
CA GLN A 435 -10.72 6.35 25.23
C GLN A 435 -11.86 5.41 25.63
N ARG A 436 -11.65 4.42 26.52
CA ARG A 436 -12.74 3.55 27.01
C ARG A 436 -13.95 4.33 27.55
N ASN A 437 -13.75 5.60 27.92
CA ASN A 437 -14.77 6.47 28.54
C ASN A 437 -15.04 7.79 27.79
N LYS A 438 -14.63 7.98 26.52
CA LYS A 438 -14.98 9.20 25.76
C LYS A 438 -15.92 8.91 24.60
N PRO A 439 -16.99 9.70 24.40
CA PRO A 439 -17.79 9.62 23.19
C PRO A 439 -16.90 9.96 21.99
N LYS A 440 -16.83 9.06 21.00
CA LYS A 440 -16.16 9.35 19.72
C LYS A 440 -16.76 10.63 19.15
N LYS A 441 -15.93 11.62 18.79
CA LYS A 441 -16.40 12.80 18.06
C LYS A 441 -17.14 12.32 16.79
N SER A 442 -18.33 12.86 16.54
CA SER A 442 -19.21 12.52 15.40
C SER A 442 -18.46 12.49 14.05
N SER A 443 -17.43 13.33 13.90
CA SER A 443 -16.63 13.44 12.68
C SER A 443 -15.73 12.24 12.32
N SER A 444 -15.48 11.31 13.25
CA SER A 444 -14.65 10.11 12.98
C SER A 444 -15.47 8.96 12.37
N LEU A 445 -16.81 9.02 12.46
CA LEU A 445 -17.68 7.92 12.03
C LEU A 445 -17.79 7.81 10.51
N TYR A 446 -17.58 8.90 9.76
CA TYR A 446 -17.62 8.88 8.29
C TYR A 446 -16.57 7.94 7.68
N TYR A 447 -15.45 7.74 8.36
CA TYR A 447 -14.35 6.88 7.92
C TYR A 447 -14.52 5.42 8.37
N SER A 448 -15.51 5.13 9.21
CA SER A 448 -15.72 3.79 9.77
C SER A 448 -16.37 2.87 8.74
N CYS A 449 -15.78 1.68 8.55
CA CYS A 449 -16.34 0.70 7.63
C CYS A 449 -17.71 0.18 8.10
N PRO A 450 -18.59 -0.30 7.20
CA PRO A 450 -19.94 -0.73 7.56
C PRO A 450 -19.97 -1.80 8.66
N GLN A 451 -18.99 -2.71 8.66
CA GLN A 451 -18.89 -3.79 9.66
C GLN A 451 -18.58 -3.24 11.06
N HIS A 452 -17.71 -2.23 11.14
CA HIS A 452 -17.34 -1.59 12.40
C HIS A 452 -18.44 -0.66 12.92
N LEU A 453 -19.22 -0.02 12.03
CA LEU A 453 -20.44 0.72 12.39
C LEU A 453 -21.50 -0.20 12.99
N LYS A 454 -21.73 -1.38 12.40
CA LYS A 454 -22.70 -2.37 12.89
C LYS A 454 -22.33 -2.94 14.26
N ASN A 455 -21.05 -3.27 14.44
CA ASN A 455 -20.56 -3.96 15.63
C ASN A 455 -19.27 -3.30 16.10
N ILE A 456 -19.35 -2.59 17.22
CA ILE A 456 -18.20 -1.93 17.86
C ILE A 456 -17.08 -2.91 18.25
N ASN A 457 -17.42 -4.19 18.48
CA ASN A 457 -16.46 -5.24 18.79
C ASN A 457 -15.85 -5.89 17.53
N TYR A 458 -16.24 -5.46 16.33
CA TYR A 458 -15.64 -5.94 15.09
C TYR A 458 -14.15 -5.57 15.05
N PRO A 459 -13.23 -6.56 14.92
CA PRO A 459 -11.80 -6.29 14.93
C PRO A 459 -11.39 -5.37 13.79
N TYR A 460 -10.81 -4.22 14.12
CA TYR A 460 -10.27 -3.30 13.14
C TYR A 460 -9.06 -3.93 12.44
N ASN A 461 -9.07 -3.95 11.12
CA ASN A 461 -8.08 -4.65 10.28
C ASN A 461 -7.74 -3.83 9.02
N LYS A 462 -6.77 -4.30 8.21
CA LYS A 462 -6.33 -3.61 6.98
C LYS A 462 -7.50 -3.27 6.04
N SER A 463 -8.49 -4.14 5.91
CA SER A 463 -9.66 -3.88 5.05
C SER A 463 -10.59 -2.79 5.59
N CYS A 464 -10.66 -2.60 6.91
CA CYS A 464 -11.37 -1.47 7.53
C CYS A 464 -10.64 -0.17 7.19
N GLU A 465 -9.32 -0.21 7.22
CA GLU A 465 -8.49 0.94 6.93
C GLU A 465 -8.54 1.36 5.46
N ILE A 466 -8.59 0.40 4.53
CA ILE A 466 -8.81 0.69 3.11
C ILE A 466 -10.17 1.36 2.86
N TYR A 467 -11.20 1.03 3.64
CA TYR A 467 -12.49 1.73 3.55
C TYR A 467 -12.36 3.20 3.94
N GLY A 468 -11.78 3.48 5.12
CA GLY A 468 -11.54 4.84 5.58
C GLY A 468 -10.63 5.61 4.61
N PHE A 469 -9.62 4.94 4.04
CA PHE A 469 -8.79 5.51 2.99
C PHE A 469 -9.57 5.81 1.71
N GLY A 470 -10.52 4.97 1.32
CA GLY A 470 -11.43 5.23 0.20
C GLY A 470 -12.28 6.49 0.39
N ILE A 471 -12.64 6.83 1.63
CA ILE A 471 -13.29 8.11 1.96
C ILE A 471 -12.31 9.27 1.76
N VAL A 472 -11.05 9.13 2.17
CA VAL A 472 -10.00 10.14 1.91
C VAL A 472 -9.77 10.36 0.41
N LEU A 473 -9.73 9.28 -0.39
CA LEU A 473 -9.61 9.41 -1.85
C LEU A 473 -10.84 10.10 -2.46
N TRP A 474 -12.05 9.81 -1.95
CA TRP A 474 -13.26 10.51 -2.34
C TRP A 474 -13.18 12.01 -2.00
N GLU A 475 -12.69 12.38 -0.81
CA GLU A 475 -12.45 13.78 -0.43
C GLU A 475 -11.46 14.47 -1.38
N ILE A 476 -10.39 13.79 -1.82
CA ILE A 476 -9.45 14.36 -2.80
C ILE A 476 -10.15 14.60 -4.14
N ALA A 477 -10.95 13.64 -4.60
CA ALA A 477 -11.65 13.71 -5.87
C ALA A 477 -12.72 14.82 -5.89
N THR A 478 -13.53 14.92 -4.83
CA THR A 478 -14.69 15.82 -4.75
C THR A 478 -14.35 17.17 -4.14
N ARG A 479 -13.33 17.21 -3.28
CA ARG A 479 -13.01 18.30 -2.34
C ARG A 479 -14.11 18.58 -1.32
N ASP A 480 -15.13 17.74 -1.24
CA ASP A 480 -16.26 17.94 -0.33
C ASP A 480 -16.03 17.24 1.03
N ILE A 481 -16.92 17.49 1.98
CA ILE A 481 -16.95 16.88 3.30
C ILE A 481 -17.83 15.62 3.24
N PRO A 482 -17.34 14.44 3.67
CA PRO A 482 -18.13 13.21 3.61
C PRO A 482 -19.42 13.33 4.42
N PHE A 483 -20.53 12.90 3.83
CA PHE A 483 -21.88 12.93 4.44
C PHE A 483 -22.23 14.28 5.08
N LYS A 484 -21.87 15.38 4.41
CA LYS A 484 -22.05 16.74 4.91
C LYS A 484 -23.48 16.97 5.43
N GLY A 485 -23.58 17.45 6.67
CA GLY A 485 -24.86 17.77 7.31
C GLY A 485 -25.64 16.55 7.85
N CYS A 486 -25.13 15.33 7.70
CA CYS A 486 -25.80 14.14 8.24
C CYS A 486 -25.49 13.94 9.74
N SER A 487 -26.49 13.50 10.51
CA SER A 487 -26.30 13.02 11.88
C SER A 487 -25.60 11.66 11.93
N THR A 488 -25.11 11.28 13.12
CA THR A 488 -24.53 9.95 13.36
C THR A 488 -25.47 8.81 12.96
N GLU A 489 -26.75 8.94 13.30
CA GLU A 489 -27.79 7.97 13.00
C GLU A 489 -28.07 7.89 11.49
N GLU A 490 -28.11 9.05 10.81
CA GLU A 490 -28.30 9.11 9.35
C GLU A 490 -27.13 8.47 8.60
N ILE A 491 -25.89 8.69 9.04
CA ILE A 491 -24.71 8.02 8.46
C ILE A 491 -24.84 6.51 8.64
N PHE A 492 -25.22 6.04 9.84
CA PHE A 492 -25.42 4.63 10.09
C PHE A 492 -26.47 4.03 9.14
N GLN A 493 -27.62 4.68 8.97
CA GLN A 493 -28.66 4.21 8.06
C GLN A 493 -28.19 4.22 6.60
N LYS A 494 -27.58 5.31 6.13
CA LYS A 494 -27.08 5.40 4.75
C LYS A 494 -25.99 4.39 4.44
N VAL A 495 -24.98 4.28 5.30
CA VAL A 495 -23.80 3.43 5.06
C VAL A 495 -24.11 1.95 5.30
N TYR A 496 -24.76 1.61 6.42
CA TYR A 496 -24.99 0.22 6.79
C TYR A 496 -26.35 -0.32 6.30
N GLY A 497 -27.42 0.48 6.42
CA GLY A 497 -28.78 0.09 6.03
C GLY A 497 -28.99 0.11 4.52
N GLU A 498 -28.72 1.25 3.89
CA GLU A 498 -29.00 1.51 2.46
C GLU A 498 -27.80 1.22 1.55
N LYS A 499 -26.60 1.07 2.12
CA LYS A 499 -25.33 0.84 1.40
C LYS A 499 -25.00 1.95 0.39
N VAL A 500 -25.33 3.19 0.74
CA VAL A 500 -25.10 4.37 -0.08
C VAL A 500 -23.60 4.64 -0.20
N MET A 501 -23.17 4.94 -1.44
CA MET A 501 -21.86 5.52 -1.72
C MET A 501 -22.07 6.91 -2.31
N GLU A 502 -21.47 7.94 -1.71
CA GLU A 502 -21.56 9.30 -2.23
C GLU A 502 -20.96 9.37 -3.65
N PRO A 503 -21.62 10.09 -4.58
CA PRO A 503 -21.20 10.15 -5.97
C PRO A 503 -19.86 10.85 -6.12
N LEU A 504 -19.17 10.52 -7.21
CA LEU A 504 -17.97 11.22 -7.65
C LEU A 504 -18.33 12.22 -8.78
N PRO A 505 -17.54 13.28 -8.97
CA PRO A 505 -17.75 14.23 -10.06
C PRO A 505 -17.79 13.53 -11.43
N PRO A 506 -18.63 14.00 -12.37
CA PRO A 506 -18.76 13.39 -13.69
C PRO A 506 -17.48 13.51 -14.54
N ASP A 507 -16.62 14.47 -14.23
CA ASP A 507 -15.30 14.67 -14.85
C ASP A 507 -14.19 13.84 -14.19
N CYS A 508 -14.50 13.03 -13.17
CA CYS A 508 -13.54 12.14 -12.52
C CYS A 508 -13.04 11.06 -13.50
N PRO A 509 -11.72 10.87 -13.64
CA PRO A 509 -11.14 9.81 -14.46
C PRO A 509 -11.72 8.46 -14.10
N LYS A 510 -12.15 7.70 -15.12
CA LYS A 510 -12.89 6.46 -14.93
C LYS A 510 -12.14 5.45 -14.06
N GLY A 511 -10.84 5.26 -14.32
CA GLY A 511 -9.98 4.37 -13.53
C GLY A 511 -9.89 4.79 -12.06
N LEU A 512 -9.80 6.09 -11.77
CA LEU A 512 -9.77 6.61 -10.41
C LEU A 512 -11.12 6.41 -9.72
N SER A 513 -12.23 6.69 -10.41
CA SER A 513 -13.59 6.51 -9.88
C SER A 513 -13.89 5.06 -9.50
N GLU A 514 -13.56 4.12 -10.38
CA GLU A 514 -13.70 2.68 -10.12
C GLU A 514 -12.89 2.24 -8.90
N LEU A 515 -11.67 2.75 -8.77
CA LEU A 515 -10.77 2.41 -7.67
C LEU A 515 -11.24 2.97 -6.32
N ILE A 516 -11.71 4.23 -6.29
CA ILE A 516 -12.32 4.84 -5.10
C ILE A 516 -13.54 4.04 -4.65
N ASN A 517 -14.40 3.64 -5.59
CA ASN A 517 -15.57 2.82 -5.28
C ASN A 517 -15.18 1.42 -4.78
N ALA A 518 -14.15 0.80 -5.36
CA ALA A 518 -13.63 -0.48 -4.88
C ALA A 518 -13.16 -0.39 -3.42
N CYS A 519 -12.45 0.67 -3.02
CA CYS A 519 -12.06 0.90 -1.63
C CYS A 519 -13.26 1.04 -0.68
N ARG A 520 -14.34 1.69 -1.14
CA ARG A 520 -15.58 1.93 -0.37
C ARG A 520 -16.60 0.79 -0.46
N SER A 521 -16.24 -0.36 -1.04
CA SER A 521 -17.12 -1.51 -1.15
C SER A 521 -17.68 -1.95 0.20
N PHE A 522 -18.97 -2.29 0.23
CA PHE A 522 -19.62 -2.77 1.44
C PHE A 522 -18.93 -4.01 1.99
N GLU A 523 -18.63 -4.99 1.13
CA GLU A 523 -17.96 -6.22 1.52
C GLU A 523 -16.45 -6.04 1.68
N PRO A 524 -15.84 -6.40 2.83
CA PRO A 524 -14.42 -6.19 3.08
C PRO A 524 -13.49 -6.87 2.07
N PHE A 525 -13.89 -8.04 1.57
CA PHE A 525 -13.08 -8.79 0.60
C PHE A 525 -13.09 -8.15 -0.78
N GLN A 526 -14.01 -7.24 -1.13
CA GLN A 526 -14.00 -6.55 -2.42
C GLN A 526 -12.99 -5.38 -2.46
N ARG A 527 -12.52 -4.94 -1.31
CA ARG A 527 -11.60 -3.80 -1.18
C ARG A 527 -10.18 -4.23 -1.58
N PRO A 528 -9.44 -3.45 -2.40
CA PRO A 528 -8.08 -3.80 -2.79
C PRO A 528 -7.12 -3.75 -1.59
N THR A 529 -6.02 -4.50 -1.65
CA THR A 529 -4.89 -4.28 -0.73
C THR A 529 -4.20 -2.96 -1.04
N ALA A 530 -3.50 -2.37 -0.05
CA ALA A 530 -2.79 -1.10 -0.24
C ALA A 530 -1.75 -1.19 -1.39
N GLY A 531 -1.16 -2.37 -1.60
CA GLY A 531 -0.26 -2.60 -2.73
C GLY A 531 -1.00 -2.51 -4.06
N VAL A 532 -2.03 -3.33 -4.26
CA VAL A 532 -2.85 -3.26 -5.48
C VAL A 532 -3.35 -1.84 -5.77
N LEU A 533 -3.72 -1.11 -4.72
CA LEU A 533 -4.15 0.28 -4.82
C LEU A 533 -3.05 1.21 -5.38
N VAL A 534 -1.82 1.12 -4.87
CA VAL A 534 -0.68 1.91 -5.37
C VAL A 534 -0.35 1.57 -6.82
N ASP A 535 -0.41 0.30 -7.23
CA ASP A 535 -0.15 -0.09 -8.62
C ASP A 535 -1.19 0.46 -9.59
N LYS A 536 -2.47 0.37 -9.23
CA LYS A 536 -3.56 0.92 -10.05
C LYS A 536 -3.48 2.44 -10.13
N LEU A 537 -3.21 3.11 -9.01
CA LEU A 537 -3.00 4.57 -9.00
C LEU A 537 -1.79 5.00 -9.82
N ARG A 538 -0.69 4.23 -9.81
CA ARG A 538 0.49 4.52 -10.63
C ARG A 538 0.17 4.43 -12.11
N LYS A 539 -0.55 3.39 -12.55
CA LYS A 539 -1.00 3.26 -13.94
C LYS A 539 -1.88 4.45 -14.36
N ILE A 540 -2.85 4.83 -13.51
CA ILE A 540 -3.71 5.99 -13.78
C ILE A 540 -2.89 7.29 -13.86
N ALA A 541 -1.90 7.47 -12.98
CA ALA A 541 -1.02 8.64 -12.99
C ALA A 541 -0.07 8.71 -14.21
N GLU A 542 0.20 7.58 -14.86
CA GLU A 542 1.02 7.51 -16.08
C GLU A 542 0.18 7.71 -17.35
N GLU A 543 -1.14 7.56 -17.28
CA GLU A 543 -2.09 7.70 -18.39
C GLU A 543 -2.62 9.16 -18.55
N GLU A 544 -2.46 9.99 -17.51
CA GLU A 544 -2.80 11.43 -17.49
C GLU A 544 -1.58 12.31 -17.78
#